data_AF-A0A7J2MQJ5-F1
#
_entry.id   AF-A0A7J2MQJ5-F1
#
_cell.length_a   1.000
_cell.length_b   1.000
_cell.length_c   1.000
_cell.angle_alpha   90.00
_cell.angle_beta   90.00
_cell.angle_gamma   90.00
#
_symmetry.space_group_name_H-M   'P 1'
#
loop_
_entity.id
_entity.type
_entity.pdbx_description
1 polymer ?
#
loop_
_entity_poly.entity_id
_entity_poly.type
_entity_poly.pdbx_seq_one_letter_code
_entity_poly.pdbx_strand_id
1 'polypeptide(L)' 'MISPHCEKELTEFLNTEKRPGICWDFREIRSVVMCRAWEIMELEHKPFRVAIREAWDWVKEKCKEVGAYI' A
#
# COMPACT_ATOMS: atom_id res chain seq x y z
N MET A 1 -1.26 -9.68 -13.63
CA MET A 1 -1.71 -8.37 -14.16
C MET A 1 -2.33 -7.58 -13.03
N ILE A 2 -1.89 -6.33 -12.81
CA ILE A 2 -2.44 -5.47 -11.76
C ILE A 2 -3.75 -4.84 -12.28
N SER A 3 -4.78 -4.75 -11.44
CA SER A 3 -6.04 -4.11 -11.83
C SER A 3 -5.86 -2.59 -11.98
N PRO A 4 -6.59 -1.93 -12.89
CA PRO A 4 -6.53 -0.46 -13.02
C PRO A 4 -6.86 0.29 -11.73
N HIS A 5 -7.70 -0.32 -10.87
CA HIS A 5 -7.98 0.21 -9.54
C HIS A 5 -6.71 0.24 -8.68
N CYS A 6 -5.99 -0.88 -8.57
CA CYS A 6 -4.80 -0.94 -7.74
C CYS A 6 -3.66 -0.06 -8.25
N GLU A 7 -3.52 0.09 -9.56
CA GLU A 7 -2.57 1.04 -10.14
C GLU A 7 -2.85 2.47 -9.70
N LYS A 8 -4.13 2.88 -9.71
CA LYS A 8 -4.56 4.20 -9.23
C LYS A 8 -4.27 4.38 -7.74
N GLU A 9 -4.67 3.42 -6.90
CA GLU A 9 -4.49 3.50 -5.43
C GLU A 9 -3.00 3.62 -5.06
N LEU A 10 -2.14 2.81 -5.68
CA LEU A 10 -0.70 2.86 -5.44
C LEU A 10 -0.09 4.18 -5.93
N THR A 11 -0.53 4.69 -7.08
CA THR A 11 -0.08 6.00 -7.59
C THR A 11 -0.49 7.14 -6.67
N GLU A 12 -1.72 7.14 -6.15
CA GLU A 12 -2.19 8.15 -5.20
C GLU A 12 -1.45 8.08 -3.86
N PHE A 13 -1.16 6.88 -3.36
CA PHE A 13 -0.37 6.70 -2.13
C PHE A 13 1.08 7.18 -2.28
N LEU A 14 1.67 7.00 -3.47
CA LEU A 14 3.03 7.49 -3.74
C LEU A 14 3.10 9.02 -3.78
N ASN A 15 1.99 9.72 -4.08
CA ASN A 15 1.92 11.17 -4.03
C ASN A 15 2.02 11.68 -2.57
N THR A 16 3.09 12.41 -2.27
CA THR A 16 3.39 12.92 -0.93
C THR A 16 2.39 13.95 -0.39
N GLU A 17 1.64 14.64 -1.26
CA GLU A 17 0.59 15.58 -0.82
C GLU A 17 -0.65 14.85 -0.32
N LYS A 18 -0.99 13.71 -0.95
CA LYS A 18 -2.17 12.89 -0.59
C LYS A 18 -1.87 11.88 0.51
N ARG A 19 -0.64 11.36 0.57
CA ARG A 19 -0.22 10.29 1.48
C ARG A 19 -0.59 10.53 2.95
N PRO A 20 -0.44 11.74 3.54
CA PRO A 20 -0.84 11.97 4.93
C PRO A 20 -2.30 11.61 5.19
N GLY A 21 -3.22 12.01 4.30
CA GLY A 21 -4.64 11.70 4.42
C GLY A 21 -4.92 10.19 4.33
N ILE A 22 -4.25 9.51 3.40
CA ILE A 22 -4.37 8.06 3.23
C ILE A 22 -3.85 7.31 4.47
N CYS A 23 -2.71 7.72 5.03
CA CYS A 23 -2.13 7.07 6.20
C CYS A 23 -3.03 7.16 7.44
N TRP A 24 -3.74 8.28 7.62
CA TRP A 24 -4.64 8.47 8.77
C TRP A 24 -6.04 7.87 8.58
N ASP A 25 -6.39 7.43 7.37
CA ASP A 25 -7.65 6.75 7.09
C ASP A 25 -7.43 5.23 6.99
N PHE A 26 -8.04 4.49 7.93
CA PHE A 26 -7.93 3.03 7.99
C PHE A 26 -8.49 2.30 6.75
N ARG A 27 -9.49 2.86 6.07
CA ARG A 27 -10.08 2.25 4.86
C ARG A 27 -9.16 2.44 3.68
N GLU A 28 -8.68 3.66 3.48
CA GLU A 28 -7.76 4.01 2.40
C GLU A 28 -6.45 3.24 2.52
N ILE A 29 -5.86 3.21 3.71
CA ILE A 29 -4.61 2.50 3.91
C ILE A 29 -4.74 0.99 3.68
N ARG A 30 -5.88 0.40 4.07
CA ARG A 30 -6.14 -1.01 3.84
C ARG A 30 -6.34 -1.30 2.35
N SER A 31 -6.94 -0.39 1.60
CA SER A 31 -7.02 -0.46 0.13
C SER A 31 -5.61 -0.56 -0.47
N VAL A 32 -4.72 0.36 -0.08
CA VAL A 32 -3.31 0.39 -0.51
C VAL A 32 -2.58 -0.90 -0.15
N VAL A 33 -2.71 -1.39 1.09
CA VAL A 33 -2.07 -2.64 1.54
C VAL A 33 -2.54 -3.83 0.70
N MET A 34 -3.84 -3.95 0.44
CA MET A 34 -4.37 -5.05 -0.36
C MET A 34 -3.88 -4.99 -1.81
N CYS A 35 -3.83 -3.80 -2.39
CA CYS A 35 -3.32 -3.60 -3.74
C CYS A 35 -1.82 -3.88 -3.85
N ARG A 36 -1.02 -3.47 -2.86
CA ARG A 36 0.41 -3.79 -2.80
C ARG A 36 0.64 -5.29 -2.59
N ALA A 37 -0.14 -5.94 -1.74
CA ALA A 37 -0.05 -7.38 -1.54
C ALA A 37 -0.42 -8.16 -2.82
N TRP A 38 -1.44 -7.70 -3.56
CA TRP A 38 -1.80 -8.27 -4.86
C TRP A 38 -0.65 -8.15 -5.87
N GLU A 39 -0.03 -6.97 -5.97
CA GLU A 39 1.14 -6.75 -6.83
C GLU A 39 2.30 -7.69 -6.49
N ILE A 40 2.61 -7.86 -5.20
CA ILE A 40 3.66 -8.79 -4.75
C ILE A 40 3.30 -10.24 -5.13
N MET A 41 2.04 -10.64 -4.97
CA MET A 41 1.60 -11.98 -5.38
C MET A 41 1.75 -12.19 -6.89
N GLU A 42 1.32 -11.23 -7.70
CA GLU A 42 1.34 -11.35 -9.16
C GLU A 42 2.76 -11.28 -9.74
N LEU A 43 3.63 -10.44 -9.18
CA LEU A 43 4.97 -10.22 -9.72
C LEU A 43 5.99 -11.18 -9.10
N GLU A 44 5.96 -11.34 -7.78
CA GLU A 44 6.96 -12.12 -7.03
C GLU A 44 6.50 -13.53 -6.71
N HIS A 45 5.23 -13.87 -6.98
CA HIS A 45 4.66 -15.20 -6.78
C HIS A 45 4.75 -15.69 -5.32
N LYS A 46 4.78 -14.74 -4.37
CA LYS A 46 4.82 -15.02 -2.93
C LYS A 46 3.44 -15.41 -2.40
N PRO A 47 3.37 -16.24 -1.35
CA PRO A 47 2.11 -16.53 -0.66
C PRO A 47 1.47 -15.26 -0.08
N PHE A 48 0.14 -15.18 -0.11
CA PHE A 48 -0.62 -14.02 0.40
C PHE A 48 -0.20 -13.57 1.81
N ARG A 49 0.06 -14.53 2.72
CA ARG A 49 0.51 -14.21 4.09
C ARG A 49 1.82 -13.43 4.12
N VAL A 50 2.75 -13.75 3.22
CA VAL A 50 4.03 -13.05 3.08
C VAL A 50 3.80 -11.70 2.43
N ALA A 51 3.05 -11.67 1.33
CA ALA A 51 2.74 -10.45 0.59
C ALA A 51 2.04 -9.38 1.45
N ILE A 52 1.08 -9.77 2.29
CA ILE A 52 0.40 -8.84 3.21
C ILE A 52 1.34 -8.27 4.26
N ARG A 53 2.25 -9.09 4.81
CA ARG A 53 3.23 -8.62 5.78
C ARG A 53 4.16 -7.58 5.14
N GLU A 54 4.72 -7.91 3.97
CA GLU A 54 5.61 -7.01 3.24
C GLU A 54 4.89 -5.73 2.79
N ALA A 55 3.62 -5.83 2.40
CA ALA A 55 2.79 -4.66 2.07
C ALA A 55 2.60 -3.74 3.28
N TRP A 56 2.30 -4.29 4.46
CA TRP A 56 2.20 -3.50 5.69
C TRP A 56 3.52 -2.84 6.07
N ASP A 57 4.64 -3.57 5.97
CA ASP A 57 5.96 -3.03 6.28
C ASP A 57 6.29 -1.87 5.33
N TRP A 58 6.02 -2.03 4.04
CA TRP A 58 6.19 -0.97 3.04
C TRP A 58 5.32 0.26 3.32
N VAL A 59 4.04 0.07 3.61
CA VAL A 59 3.12 1.18 3.94
C VAL A 59 3.59 1.93 5.18
N LYS A 60 4.00 1.21 6.24
CA LYS A 60 4.51 1.82 7.47
C LYS A 60 5.73 2.68 7.24
N GLU A 61 6.71 2.18 6.47
CA GLU A 61 7.88 2.97 6.11
C GLU A 61 7.49 4.23 5.33
N LYS A 62 6.58 4.12 4.35
CA LYS A 62 6.14 5.26 3.54
C LYS A 62 5.29 6.27 4.31
N CYS A 63 4.52 5.84 5.30
CA CYS A 63 3.77 6.74 6.17
C CYS A 63 4.66 7.49 7.16
N LYS A 64 5.74 6.87 7.66
CA LYS A 64 6.74 7.55 8.49
C LYS A 64 7.40 8.73 7.76
N GLU A 65 7.65 8.60 6.46
CA GLU A 65 8.22 9.69 5.62
C GLU A 65 7.39 10.97 5.65
N VAL A 66 6.08 10.88 5.92
CA VAL A 66 5.16 12.02 6.01
C VAL A 66 4.69 12.30 7.45
N GLY A 67 5.38 11.74 8.45
CA GLY A 67 5.09 11.95 9.87
C GLY A 67 3.86 11.21 10.41
N ALA A 68 3.31 10.23 9.66
CA ALA A 68 2.20 9.40 10.11
C ALA A 68 2.70 8.07 10.70
N TYR A 69 2.32 7.77 11.94
CA TYR A 69 2.74 6.57 12.68
C TYR A 69 1.52 5.66 12.92
N ILE A 70 1.55 4.48 12.30
CA ILE A 70 0.41 3.55 12.09
C ILE A 70 0.81 2.09 12.32
#